data_AF-A0A3T0KS30-F1
#
_entry.id   AF-A0A3T0KS30-F1
#
_cell.length_a   1.000
_cell.length_b   1.000
_cell.length_c   1.000
_cell.angle_alpha   90.00
_cell.angle_beta   90.00
_cell.angle_gamma   90.00
#
_symmetry.space_group_name_H-M   'P 1'
#
loop_
_entity.id
_entity.type
_entity.pdbx_description
1 polymer ?
#
loop_
_entity_poly.entity_id
_entity_poly.type
_entity_poly.pdbx_seq_one_letter_code
_entity_poly.pdbx_strand_id
1 'polypeptide(L)'
;MKKICFTFLIFNLFIISGCSNDYKYQPGKDTVEIYGDGTYQILSGNTNTLANVETQENPEEIVFKYKEEKPLVFVIGESGYTILNYQTGEIKKYKKMNEIPTKQRKVFMEIAKD
;
A
#
# COMPACT_ATOMS: atom_id res chain seq x y z
N MET A 1 -49.92 42.75 19.31
CA MET A 1 -49.98 41.53 20.15
C MET A 1 -49.03 40.49 19.56
N LYS A 2 -48.33 39.76 20.45
CA LYS A 2 -47.26 38.75 20.23
C LYS A 2 -47.49 37.86 18.98
N LYS A 3 -46.45 37.42 18.26
CA LYS A 3 -45.74 36.14 18.51
C LYS A 3 -44.45 36.09 17.66
N ILE A 4 -43.28 36.00 18.31
CA ILE A 4 -42.41 34.80 18.47
C ILE A 4 -41.35 34.67 17.36
N CYS A 5 -40.09 34.85 17.78
CA CYS A 5 -38.88 34.40 17.11
C CYS A 5 -39.00 32.93 16.66
N PHE A 6 -38.57 32.62 15.44
CA PHE A 6 -38.10 31.27 15.13
C PHE A 6 -36.82 31.31 14.30
N THR A 7 -35.73 31.48 15.05
CA THR A 7 -34.53 30.66 14.98
C THR A 7 -33.88 30.44 13.61
N PHE A 8 -32.84 31.25 13.38
CA PHE A 8 -31.60 30.89 12.69
C PHE A 8 -31.08 29.52 13.19
N LEU A 9 -31.50 28.40 12.59
CA LEU A 9 -30.83 27.11 12.74
C LEU A 9 -31.43 26.13 11.73
N ILE A 10 -30.65 25.73 10.73
CA ILE A 10 -30.51 24.36 10.22
C ILE A 10 -29.31 24.47 9.26
N PHE A 11 -28.11 24.29 9.81
CA PHE A 11 -27.29 23.12 9.52
C PHE A 11 -26.71 23.26 8.10
N ASN A 12 -25.65 24.05 7.90
CA ASN A 12 -24.28 23.52 7.95
C ASN A 12 -24.25 22.01 7.72
N LEU A 13 -24.71 21.59 6.55
CA LEU A 13 -24.33 20.31 5.98
C LEU A 13 -22.84 20.47 5.62
N PHE A 14 -22.01 20.31 6.65
CA PHE A 14 -20.63 19.87 6.48
C PHE A 14 -20.73 18.60 5.64
N ILE A 15 -20.55 18.74 4.33
CA ILE A 15 -20.15 17.63 3.50
C ILE A 15 -18.77 17.28 4.03
N ILE A 16 -18.77 16.37 5.00
CA ILE A 16 -17.62 15.57 5.33
C ILE A 16 -17.37 14.79 4.05
N SER A 17 -16.65 15.40 3.11
CA SER A 17 -15.94 14.67 2.07
C SER A 17 -14.91 13.85 2.85
N GLY A 18 -15.36 12.73 3.41
CA GLY A 18 -14.47 11.66 3.74
C GLY A 18 -13.76 11.37 2.43
N CYS A 19 -12.47 11.67 2.37
CA CYS A 19 -11.62 11.12 1.34
C CYS A 19 -11.64 9.60 1.55
N SER A 20 -12.68 8.93 1.04
CA SER A 20 -12.55 7.54 0.72
C SER A 20 -11.49 7.51 -0.38
N ASN A 21 -10.34 6.92 -0.08
CA ASN A 21 -9.47 6.50 -1.16
C ASN A 21 -10.27 5.43 -1.90
N ASP A 22 -10.93 5.83 -2.98
CA ASP A 22 -11.69 4.94 -3.85
C ASP A 22 -10.69 4.09 -4.64
N TYR A 23 -10.08 3.12 -3.96
CA TYR A 23 -9.28 2.09 -4.60
C TYR A 23 -10.17 1.28 -5.55
N LYS A 24 -9.67 0.98 -6.75
CA LYS A 24 -10.29 0.03 -7.69
C LYS A 24 -10.49 -1.32 -7.00
N TYR A 25 -9.51 -1.73 -6.19
CA TYR A 25 -9.58 -2.92 -5.36
C TYR A 25 -9.53 -2.54 -3.89
N GLN A 26 -10.65 -2.71 -3.21
CA GLN A 26 -10.79 -2.35 -1.80
C GLN A 26 -9.99 -3.30 -0.90
N PRO A 27 -9.41 -2.80 0.21
CA PRO A 27 -8.75 -3.65 1.18
C PRO A 27 -9.76 -4.58 1.86
N GLY A 28 -9.37 -5.83 2.04
CA GLY A 28 -10.10 -6.83 2.82
C GLY A 28 -9.67 -6.83 4.29
N LYS A 29 -10.27 -7.73 5.07
CA LYS A 29 -9.90 -7.96 6.48
C LYS A 29 -8.42 -8.30 6.65
N ASP A 30 -7.88 -9.02 5.68
CA ASP A 30 -6.50 -9.52 5.72
C ASP A 30 -5.52 -8.56 5.04
N THR A 31 -5.96 -7.40 4.56
CA THR A 31 -5.06 -6.41 3.95
C THR A 31 -4.28 -5.69 5.04
N VAL A 32 -2.95 -5.83 4.99
CA VAL A 32 -2.00 -5.14 5.88
C VAL A 32 -1.60 -3.79 5.28
N GLU A 33 -1.34 -3.75 3.98
CA GLU A 33 -0.94 -2.53 3.27
C GLU A 33 -1.46 -2.55 1.83
N ILE A 34 -1.76 -1.38 1.28
CA ILE A 34 -2.38 -1.20 -0.03
C ILE A 34 -1.59 -0.21 -0.89
N TYR A 35 -1.34 -0.56 -2.15
CA TYR A 35 -0.53 0.25 -3.05
C TYR A 35 -1.26 0.58 -4.36
N GLY A 36 -0.98 1.77 -4.91
CA GLY A 36 -1.59 2.25 -6.15
C GLY A 36 -3.11 2.42 -6.02
N ASP A 37 -3.85 1.85 -6.96
CA ASP A 37 -5.32 1.77 -6.94
C ASP A 37 -5.85 0.54 -6.18
N GLY A 38 -4.99 -0.12 -5.41
CA GLY A 38 -5.29 -1.33 -4.65
C GLY A 38 -4.97 -2.63 -5.37
N THR A 39 -4.48 -2.58 -6.61
CA THR A 39 -4.07 -3.77 -7.37
C THR A 39 -3.00 -4.58 -6.64
N TYR A 40 -2.07 -3.92 -5.94
CA TYR A 40 -1.04 -4.58 -5.15
C TYR A 40 -1.29 -4.38 -3.66
N GLN A 41 -1.25 -5.47 -2.91
CA GLN A 41 -1.50 -5.46 -1.46
C GLN A 41 -0.54 -6.39 -0.73
N ILE A 42 -0.16 -6.00 0.49
CA ILE A 42 0.40 -6.97 1.45
C ILE A 42 -0.78 -7.59 2.18
N LEU A 43 -0.95 -8.90 2.05
CA LEU A 43 -2.00 -9.65 2.72
C LEU A 43 -1.40 -10.44 3.89
N SER A 44 -2.09 -10.45 5.03
CA SER A 44 -1.75 -11.28 6.19
C SER A 44 -2.24 -12.71 5.98
N GLY A 45 -1.47 -13.67 6.46
CA GLY A 45 -1.82 -15.09 6.48
C GLY A 45 -0.93 -15.83 7.47
N ASN A 46 -0.58 -17.09 7.15
CA ASN A 46 0.49 -17.79 7.89
C ASN A 46 1.82 -17.02 7.81
N THR A 47 2.05 -16.40 6.64
CA THR A 47 3.09 -15.40 6.37
C THR A 47 2.43 -14.24 5.63
N ASN A 48 3.04 -13.06 5.68
CA ASN A 48 2.59 -11.96 4.84
C ASN A 48 3.01 -12.22 3.39
N THR A 49 2.16 -11.84 2.44
CA THR A 49 2.37 -12.05 0.99
C THR A 49 2.15 -10.74 0.26
N LEU A 50 3.05 -10.37 -0.67
CA LEU A 50 2.79 -9.30 -1.63
C LEU A 50 2.05 -9.93 -2.81
N ALA A 51 0.78 -9.55 -2.96
CA ALA A 51 -0.13 -10.08 -3.97
C ALA A 51 -0.53 -8.99 -4.97
N ASN A 52 -0.68 -9.39 -6.23
CA ASN A 52 -1.50 -8.68 -7.21
C ASN A 52 -2.92 -9.27 -7.14
N VAL A 53 -3.88 -8.53 -6.62
CA VAL A 53 -5.25 -9.03 -6.40
C VAL A 53 -6.08 -9.12 -7.68
N GLU A 54 -5.65 -8.44 -8.76
CA GLU A 54 -6.29 -8.55 -10.08
C GLU A 54 -5.89 -9.85 -10.77
N THR A 55 -4.59 -10.15 -10.82
CA THR A 55 -4.06 -11.34 -11.53
C THR A 55 -3.95 -12.58 -10.64
N GLN A 56 -4.07 -12.42 -9.31
CA GLN A 56 -3.80 -13.45 -8.31
C GLN A 56 -2.36 -13.97 -8.30
N GLU A 57 -1.44 -13.23 -8.93
CA GLU A 57 0.00 -13.53 -8.85
C GLU A 57 0.58 -12.97 -7.56
N ASN A 58 1.56 -13.67 -7.00
CA ASN A 58 2.28 -13.23 -5.81
C ASN A 58 3.70 -12.80 -6.19
N PRO A 59 3.94 -11.49 -6.40
CA PRO A 59 5.29 -10.97 -6.55
C PRO A 59 6.24 -11.40 -5.42
N GLU A 60 5.75 -11.60 -4.20
CA GLU A 60 6.53 -12.22 -3.12
C GLU A 60 5.63 -13.06 -2.22
N GLU A 61 5.85 -14.37 -2.17
CA GLU A 61 5.05 -15.31 -1.37
C GLU A 61 5.20 -15.08 0.14
N ILE A 62 6.43 -14.80 0.58
CA ILE A 62 6.76 -14.57 1.99
C ILE A 62 7.49 -13.24 2.13
N VAL A 63 6.83 -12.28 2.78
CA VAL A 63 7.33 -10.93 3.05
C VAL A 63 7.83 -10.85 4.49
N PHE A 64 9.12 -10.56 4.67
CA PHE A 64 9.71 -10.33 5.98
C PHE A 64 9.68 -8.85 6.37
N LYS A 65 10.06 -7.98 5.44
CA LYS A 65 10.08 -6.53 5.63
C LYS A 65 9.74 -5.81 4.33
N TYR A 66 9.18 -4.62 4.42
CA TYR A 66 8.88 -3.80 3.25
C TYR A 66 8.95 -2.31 3.58
N LYS A 67 9.14 -1.49 2.55
CA LYS A 67 9.07 -0.03 2.63
C LYS A 67 8.57 0.53 1.30
N GLU A 68 7.73 1.55 1.38
CA GLU A 68 7.29 2.32 0.23
C GLU A 68 8.16 3.56 0.03
N GLU A 69 8.66 3.76 -1.20
CA GLU A 69 9.12 5.05 -1.70
C GLU A 69 8.39 5.33 -3.02
N LYS A 70 7.27 6.04 -2.95
CA LYS A 70 6.30 6.16 -4.05
C LYS A 70 6.96 6.48 -5.40
N PRO A 71 6.64 5.73 -6.49
CA PRO A 71 5.66 4.65 -6.59
C PRO A 71 6.25 3.23 -6.39
N LEU A 72 7.40 3.13 -5.74
CA LEU A 72 8.13 1.87 -5.59
C LEU A 72 7.86 1.26 -4.22
N VAL A 73 7.72 -0.07 -4.19
CA VAL A 73 7.68 -0.87 -2.97
C VAL A 73 8.88 -1.79 -2.97
N PHE A 74 9.68 -1.70 -1.92
CA PHE A 74 10.87 -2.48 -1.70
C PHE A 74 10.53 -3.56 -0.68
N VAL A 75 10.69 -4.82 -1.06
CA VAL A 75 10.34 -5.98 -0.24
C VAL A 75 11.56 -6.87 -0.03
N ILE A 76 11.84 -7.18 1.23
CA ILE A 76 12.75 -8.26 1.61
C ILE A 76 11.87 -9.47 1.95
N GLY A 77 12.04 -10.53 1.19
CA GLY A 77 11.24 -11.73 1.30
C GLY A 77 12.06 -13.01 1.09
N GLU A 78 11.38 -14.14 1.03
CA GLU A 78 12.03 -15.44 0.80
C GLU A 78 12.78 -15.47 -0.54
N SER A 79 12.23 -14.82 -1.58
CA SER A 79 12.89 -14.73 -2.89
C SER A 79 14.15 -13.84 -2.89
N GLY A 80 14.43 -13.13 -1.80
CA GLY A 80 15.50 -12.16 -1.67
C GLY A 80 14.97 -10.72 -1.63
N TYR A 81 15.23 -9.97 -2.71
CA TYR A 81 14.91 -8.55 -2.80
C TYR A 81 14.01 -8.28 -4.00
N THR A 82 12.78 -7.84 -3.73
CA THR A 82 11.77 -7.53 -4.75
C THR A 82 11.51 -6.04 -4.77
N ILE A 83 11.52 -5.43 -5.96
CA ILE A 83 11.15 -4.04 -6.19
C ILE A 83 9.95 -4.04 -7.12
N LEU A 84 8.83 -3.53 -6.63
CA LEU A 84 7.60 -3.35 -7.39
C LEU A 84 7.43 -1.86 -7.71
N ASN A 85 7.13 -1.53 -8.96
CA ASN A 85 6.58 -0.23 -9.34
C ASN A 85 5.08 -0.37 -9.60
N TYR A 86 4.23 -0.01 -8.63
CA TYR A 86 2.79 -0.23 -8.73
C TYR A 86 2.09 0.68 -9.75
N GLN A 87 2.75 1.70 -10.28
CA GLN A 87 2.19 2.50 -11.39
C GLN A 87 2.33 1.81 -12.74
N THR A 88 3.37 0.98 -12.90
CA THR A 88 3.68 0.33 -14.19
C THR A 88 3.50 -1.18 -14.16
N GLY A 89 3.36 -1.77 -12.97
CA GLY A 89 3.38 -3.21 -12.75
C GLY A 89 4.77 -3.85 -12.90
N GLU A 90 5.83 -3.07 -13.15
CA GLU A 90 7.19 -3.61 -13.28
C GLU A 90 7.67 -4.20 -11.97
N ILE A 91 8.14 -5.45 -12.01
CA ILE A 91 8.73 -6.16 -10.88
C ILE A 91 10.17 -6.53 -11.21
N LYS A 92 11.11 -6.13 -10.35
CA LYS A 92 12.52 -6.53 -10.42
C LYS A 92 12.88 -7.32 -9.18
N LYS A 93 13.51 -8.47 -9.38
CA LYS A 93 13.96 -9.36 -8.30
C LYS A 93 15.47 -9.54 -8.34
N TYR A 94 16.06 -9.60 -7.16
CA TYR A 94 17.48 -9.87 -6.96
C TYR A 94 17.65 -10.89 -5.85
N LYS A 95 18.57 -11.84 -6.03
CA LYS A 95 18.86 -12.83 -4.98
C LYS A 95 19.87 -12.29 -3.97
N LYS A 96 20.77 -11.40 -4.42
CA LYS A 96 21.87 -10.89 -3.59
C LYS A 96 21.93 -9.37 -3.60
N MET A 97 22.26 -8.79 -2.44
CA MET A 97 22.35 -7.34 -2.23
C MET A 97 23.32 -6.64 -3.20
N ASN A 98 24.39 -7.32 -3.63
CA ASN A 98 25.40 -6.76 -4.54
C ASN A 98 24.97 -6.70 -6.02
N GLU A 99 23.92 -7.43 -6.41
CA GLU A 99 23.31 -7.36 -7.75
C GLU A 99 22.40 -6.14 -7.89
N ILE A 100 21.94 -5.58 -6.76
CA ILE A 100 21.01 -4.45 -6.71
C ILE A 100 21.75 -3.16 -7.07
N PRO A 101 21.21 -2.31 -7.96
CA PRO A 101 21.82 -1.02 -8.26
C PRO A 101 21.97 -0.15 -7.01
N THR A 102 23.04 0.64 -6.96
CA THR A 102 23.48 1.35 -5.73
C THR A 102 22.38 2.20 -5.07
N LYS A 103 21.52 2.85 -5.87
CA LYS A 103 20.44 3.68 -5.35
C LYS A 103 19.43 2.85 -4.54
N GLN A 104 18.92 1.78 -5.14
CA GLN A 104 17.93 0.87 -4.54
C GLN A 104 18.54 0.07 -3.38
N ARG A 105 19.82 -0.29 -3.49
CA ARG A 105 20.55 -1.01 -2.44
C ARG A 105 20.55 -0.25 -1.11
N LYS A 106 20.65 1.08 -1.13
CA LYS A 106 20.60 1.91 0.07
C LYS A 106 19.27 1.77 0.81
N VAL A 107 18.16 1.72 0.07
CA VAL A 107 16.81 1.53 0.65
C VAL A 107 16.73 0.16 1.34
N PHE A 108 17.19 -0.91 0.68
CA PHE A 108 17.21 -2.23 1.32
C PHE A 108 18.13 -2.33 2.54
N MET A 109 19.25 -1.60 2.55
CA MET A 109 20.12 -1.53 3.72
C MET A 109 19.49 -0.78 4.89
N GLU A 110 18.57 0.15 4.63
CA GLU A 110 17.78 0.83 5.66
C GLU A 110 16.73 -0.13 6.22
N ILE A 111 15.92 -0.74 5.36
CA ILE A 111 14.90 -1.75 5.73
C ILE A 111 15.51 -2.89 6.55
N ALA A 112 16.72 -3.34 6.20
CA ALA A 112 17.35 -4.45 6.90
C ALA A 112 17.73 -4.13 8.36
N LYS A 113 17.94 -2.85 8.71
CA LYS A 113 18.36 -2.41 10.05
C LYS A 113 17.21 -2.24 11.03
N ASP A 114 16.01 -1.92 10.52
CA ASP A 114 14.79 -1.71 11.32
C ASP A 114 14.23 -3.03 11.86
#